data_AF-A0A8B7W354-F1
#
_entry.id   AF-A0A8B7W354-F1
#
_cell.length_a   1.000
_cell.length_b   1.000
_cell.length_c   1.000
_cell.angle_alpha   90.00
_cell.angle_beta   90.00
_cell.angle_gamma   90.00
#
_symmetry.space_group_name_H-M   'P 1'
#
loop_
_entity.id
_entity.type
_entity.pdbx_description
1 polymer ?
#
loop_
_entity_poly.entity_id
_entity_poly.type
_entity_poly.pdbx_seq_one_letter_code
_entity_poly.pdbx_strand_id
1 'polypeptide(L)'
;MPQEGVMFWTDWGDLKPGIYRSNMDGSAAHRLVSEDVKWPNGISVDDQWIYWTDAYLDCIERITFSGQQRSVILDNLPHPYAIAVFKNEIYWDDWSQLSIFRASKYSGSQMEILASQLAGLMDMKIFYKGKNTGSNACVPRPCSLLCLPKANNSKSCRCPEGVTSSVLPSGDLMCDCPQGYQLKNNTCVKEENTCLRNQYRCSNGNCINSIWWCDFDNDCGDMSDERNCPTTICDLDTQFRCHESGTCIPLSYKCDLEDDCGDNSDESHCEMHQCRSDEYNCSSGMCIRSSWVCDGDNDCRDWSDEANCTEHLRAPPDD
;
A
#
# COMPACT_ATOMS: atom_id res chain seq x y z
N MET A 1 22.58 20.98 17.29
CA MET A 1 22.08 19.67 17.81
C MET A 1 20.56 19.64 17.74
N PRO A 2 19.89 18.48 17.57
CA PRO A 2 18.42 18.39 17.47
C PRO A 2 17.67 18.71 18.79
N GLN A 3 18.38 19.25 19.79
CA GLN A 3 17.84 19.65 21.09
C GLN A 3 16.87 20.84 20.94
N GLU A 4 17.26 21.83 20.13
CA GLU A 4 16.48 23.06 19.91
C GLU A 4 15.32 22.86 18.92
N GLY A 5 15.28 21.72 18.22
CA GLY A 5 14.22 21.41 17.26
C GLY A 5 14.14 22.35 16.06
N VAL A 6 15.26 22.98 15.68
CA VAL A 6 15.37 23.89 14.54
C VAL A 6 16.36 23.37 13.51
N MET A 7 16.12 23.74 12.26
CA MET A 7 17.03 23.52 11.15
C MET A 7 17.32 24.86 10.44
N PHE A 8 18.49 24.92 9.83
CA PHE A 8 18.99 26.08 9.10
C PHE A 8 19.50 25.63 7.75
N TRP A 9 19.32 26.47 6.74
CA TRP A 9 19.88 26.25 5.41
C TRP A 9 20.22 27.57 4.75
N THR A 10 21.12 27.50 3.78
CA THR A 10 21.48 28.60 2.90
C THR A 10 20.73 28.44 1.58
N ASP A 11 20.38 29.57 0.98
CA ASP A 11 19.84 29.62 -0.38
C ASP A 11 20.55 30.78 -1.09
N TRP A 12 21.09 30.51 -2.28
CA TRP A 12 21.79 31.48 -3.11
C TRP A 12 20.98 31.83 -4.37
N GLY A 13 19.69 31.47 -4.43
CA GLY A 13 18.84 31.72 -5.58
C GLY A 13 18.71 33.21 -5.93
N ASP A 14 18.68 33.50 -7.24
CA ASP A 14 18.84 34.84 -7.82
C ASP A 14 17.92 35.94 -7.25
N LEU A 15 16.72 35.57 -6.79
CA LEU A 15 15.73 36.53 -6.31
C LEU A 15 15.82 36.80 -4.80
N LYS A 16 16.23 35.81 -4.00
CA LYS A 16 16.13 35.86 -2.53
C LYS A 16 17.25 35.06 -1.85
N PRO A 17 18.53 35.41 -2.09
CA PRO A 17 19.62 34.79 -1.36
C PRO A 17 19.47 35.09 0.13
N GLY A 18 19.90 34.15 0.98
CA GLY A 18 19.80 34.33 2.42
C GLY A 18 20.00 33.07 3.22
N ILE A 19 19.90 33.25 4.54
CA ILE A 19 19.93 32.18 5.51
C ILE A 19 18.52 32.02 6.05
N TYR A 20 18.05 30.78 6.06
CA TYR A 20 16.69 30.45 6.43
C TYR A 20 16.69 29.57 7.67
N ARG A 21 15.58 29.65 8.39
CA ARG A 21 15.34 28.92 9.64
C ARG A 21 13.93 28.35 9.63
N SER A 22 13.78 27.14 10.12
CA SER A 22 12.48 26.53 10.43
C SER A 22 12.60 25.60 11.64
N ASN A 23 11.46 25.14 12.16
CA ASN A 23 11.44 23.95 13.00
C ASN A 23 11.79 22.72 12.17
N MET A 24 12.25 21.62 12.78
CA MET A 24 12.55 20.39 12.03
C MET A 24 11.31 19.74 11.38
N ASP A 25 10.09 20.16 11.72
CA ASP A 25 8.86 19.76 11.04
C ASP A 25 8.47 20.64 9.85
N GLY A 26 9.34 21.60 9.48
CA GLY A 26 9.12 22.57 8.40
C GLY A 26 8.23 23.75 8.80
N SER A 27 7.64 23.74 10.01
CA SER A 27 6.81 24.86 10.47
C SER A 27 7.65 26.08 10.85
N ALA A 28 7.00 27.26 10.86
CA ALA A 28 7.64 28.54 11.20
C ALA A 28 8.87 28.89 10.33
N ALA A 29 8.88 28.42 9.08
CA ALA A 29 9.92 28.75 8.10
C ALA A 29 9.92 30.25 7.80
N HIS A 30 11.07 30.89 7.94
CA HIS A 30 11.29 32.28 7.59
C HIS A 30 12.75 32.53 7.22
N ARG A 31 12.99 33.63 6.51
CA ARG A 31 14.34 34.10 6.18
C ARG A 31 14.91 34.83 7.39
N LEU A 32 15.97 34.27 7.97
CA LEU A 32 16.66 34.80 9.15
C LEU A 32 17.60 35.95 8.77
N VAL A 33 18.32 35.81 7.64
CA VAL A 33 19.20 36.85 7.11
C VAL A 33 18.79 37.15 5.67
N SER A 34 18.46 38.41 5.40
CA SER A 34 17.99 38.90 4.09
C SER A 34 18.88 39.93 3.43
N GLU A 35 19.69 40.64 4.21
CA GLU A 35 20.52 41.75 3.74
C GLU A 35 21.98 41.30 3.71
N ASP A 36 22.76 41.87 2.79
CA ASP A 36 24.20 41.63 2.67
C ASP A 36 24.55 40.13 2.65
N VAL A 37 23.81 39.36 1.86
CA VAL A 37 24.06 37.95 1.58
C VAL A 37 23.89 37.74 0.08
N LYS A 38 24.86 37.04 -0.54
CA LYS A 38 24.92 36.85 -1.99
C LYS A 38 25.11 35.39 -2.34
N TRP A 39 26.25 34.80 -2.00
CA TRP A 39 26.52 33.38 -2.26
C TRP A 39 26.83 32.63 -0.96
N PRO A 40 25.80 32.45 -0.09
CA PRO A 40 25.97 31.69 1.13
C PRO A 40 26.14 30.19 0.80
N ASN A 41 27.36 29.68 0.92
CA ASN A 41 27.68 28.30 0.54
C ASN A 41 27.53 27.36 1.73
N GLY A 42 28.58 27.29 2.56
CA GLY A 42 28.65 26.43 3.72
C GLY A 42 27.93 27.02 4.92
N ILE A 43 27.32 26.15 5.72
CA ILE A 43 26.70 26.52 7.00
C ILE A 43 27.07 25.51 8.09
N SER A 44 27.37 26.02 9.27
CA SER A 44 27.62 25.22 10.46
C SER A 44 27.01 25.90 11.69
N VAL A 45 26.66 25.12 12.70
CA VAL A 45 26.06 25.61 13.95
C VAL A 45 26.87 25.15 15.14
N ASP A 46 26.98 26.02 16.13
CA ASP A 46 27.64 25.74 17.40
C ASP A 46 26.92 26.51 18.51
N ASP A 47 26.44 25.80 19.52
CA ASP A 47 25.50 26.30 20.52
C ASP A 47 24.30 27.06 19.91
N GLN A 48 24.22 28.36 20.15
CA GLN A 48 23.16 29.28 19.69
C GLN A 48 23.64 30.19 18.54
N TRP A 49 24.73 29.82 17.88
CA TRP A 49 25.34 30.56 16.78
C TRP A 49 25.32 29.77 15.47
N ILE A 50 25.09 30.49 14.39
CA ILE A 50 25.17 30.03 13.01
C ILE A 50 26.39 30.69 12.39
N TYR A 51 27.18 29.91 11.66
CA TYR A 51 28.37 30.36 10.94
C TYR A 51 28.18 29.99 9.48
N TRP A 52 28.50 30.90 8.58
CA TRP A 52 28.43 30.64 7.14
C TRP A 52 29.57 31.33 6.40
N THR A 53 29.83 30.84 5.20
CA THR A 53 30.73 31.42 4.20
C THR A 53 29.90 32.13 3.14
N ASP A 54 30.33 33.31 2.71
CA ASP A 54 29.79 33.97 1.52
C ASP A 54 30.92 34.15 0.50
N ALA A 55 30.83 33.43 -0.62
CA ALA A 55 31.88 33.42 -1.65
C ALA A 55 31.83 34.60 -2.63
N TYR A 56 30.80 35.44 -2.54
CA TYR A 56 30.73 36.68 -3.31
C TYR A 56 31.16 37.88 -2.47
N LEU A 57 30.84 37.85 -1.16
CA LEU A 57 31.26 38.88 -0.21
C LEU A 57 32.63 38.60 0.42
N ASP A 58 33.28 37.51 0.01
CA ASP A 58 34.63 37.12 0.40
C ASP A 58 34.81 37.07 1.93
N CYS A 59 33.83 36.49 2.64
CA CYS A 59 33.79 36.57 4.10
C CYS A 59 33.24 35.32 4.79
N ILE A 60 33.56 35.21 6.08
CA ILE A 60 32.93 34.29 7.02
C ILE A 60 32.24 35.12 8.09
N GLU A 61 30.97 34.84 8.30
CA GLU A 61 30.13 35.56 9.25
C GLU A 61 29.48 34.62 10.25
N ARG A 62 28.98 35.22 11.34
CA ARG A 62 28.13 34.52 12.29
C ARG A 62 26.95 35.36 12.73
N ILE A 63 25.90 34.66 13.15
CA ILE A 63 24.71 35.25 13.74
C ILE A 63 24.11 34.35 14.83
N THR A 64 23.44 34.94 15.82
CA THR A 64 22.66 34.17 16.80
C THR A 64 21.43 33.53 16.16
N PHE A 65 20.90 32.46 16.76
CA PHE A 65 19.65 31.81 16.33
C PHE A 65 18.44 32.77 16.32
N SER A 66 18.51 33.85 17.10
CA SER A 66 17.51 34.92 17.17
C SER A 66 17.64 35.97 16.06
N GLY A 67 18.77 36.00 15.32
CA GLY A 67 19.03 37.00 14.29
C GLY A 67 19.51 38.35 14.82
N GLN A 68 19.82 38.48 16.11
CA GLN A 68 20.10 39.78 16.75
C GLN A 68 21.57 40.18 16.71
N GLN A 69 22.51 39.23 16.84
CA GLN A 69 23.94 39.54 16.91
C GLN A 69 24.65 39.00 15.68
N ARG A 70 24.71 39.80 14.61
CA ARG A 70 25.48 39.49 13.40
C ARG A 70 26.88 40.10 13.49
N SER A 71 27.91 39.36 13.11
CA SER A 71 29.28 39.86 13.03
C SER A 71 30.09 39.12 11.97
N VAL A 72 30.91 39.86 11.22
CA VAL A 72 31.95 39.30 10.34
C VAL A 72 33.12 38.81 11.21
N ILE A 73 33.59 37.58 10.97
CA ILE A 73 34.74 36.98 11.66
C ILE A 73 36.02 37.17 10.83
N LEU A 74 35.91 36.92 9.53
CA LEU A 74 37.00 37.05 8.56
C LEU A 74 36.45 37.67 7.28
N ASP A 75 37.27 38.50 6.65
CA ASP A 75 37.04 39.12 5.35
C ASP A 75 38.22 38.84 4.41
N ASN A 76 38.11 39.30 3.15
CA ASN A 76 39.14 39.11 2.12
C ASN A 76 39.51 37.64 1.86
N LEU A 77 38.51 36.76 1.90
CA LEU A 77 38.64 35.34 1.60
C LEU A 77 38.27 35.09 0.13
N PRO A 78 39.22 34.74 -0.75
CA PRO A 78 39.00 34.70 -2.20
C PRO A 78 37.85 33.81 -2.69
N HIS A 79 37.64 32.63 -2.09
CA HIS A 79 36.49 31.79 -2.45
C HIS A 79 36.18 30.74 -1.38
N PRO A 80 35.67 31.15 -0.20
CA PRO A 80 35.34 30.22 0.87
C PRO A 80 34.09 29.39 0.51
N TYR A 81 34.15 28.07 0.63
CA TYR A 81 33.05 27.18 0.25
C TYR A 81 32.39 26.49 1.44
N ALA A 82 32.94 25.39 1.96
CA ALA A 82 32.39 24.72 3.14
C ALA A 82 32.98 25.30 4.44
N ILE A 83 32.23 25.14 5.52
CA ILE A 83 32.64 25.54 6.87
C ILE A 83 32.20 24.52 7.89
N ALA A 84 33.06 24.30 8.88
CA ALA A 84 32.75 23.51 10.05
C ALA A 84 33.25 24.22 11.32
N VAL A 85 32.54 24.05 12.42
CA VAL A 85 32.88 24.65 13.71
C VAL A 85 33.13 23.54 14.70
N PHE A 86 34.21 23.65 15.47
CA PHE A 86 34.49 22.73 16.55
C PHE A 86 35.24 23.44 17.68
N LYS A 87 34.72 23.31 18.90
CA LYS A 87 35.25 23.98 20.10
C LYS A 87 35.38 25.49 19.87
N ASN A 88 36.58 26.05 19.90
CA ASN A 88 36.83 27.49 19.76
C ASN A 88 37.28 27.89 18.36
N GLU A 89 37.17 26.99 17.39
CA GLU A 89 37.78 27.15 16.07
C GLU A 89 36.75 26.96 14.96
N ILE A 90 36.96 27.73 13.89
CA ILE A 90 36.31 27.55 12.60
C ILE A 90 37.32 26.94 11.63
N TYR A 91 36.80 26.10 10.74
CA TYR A 91 37.54 25.42 9.69
C TYR A 91 36.79 25.67 8.39
N TRP A 92 37.49 26.07 7.35
CA TRP A 92 36.88 26.27 6.03
C TRP A 92 37.84 25.85 4.93
N ASP A 93 37.29 25.51 3.78
CA ASP A 93 38.04 25.32 2.54
C ASP A 93 37.88 26.53 1.62
N ASP A 94 38.93 26.79 0.84
CA ASP A 94 38.95 27.87 -0.15
C ASP A 94 39.36 27.30 -1.51
N TRP A 95 38.50 27.50 -2.52
CA TRP A 95 38.70 26.96 -3.86
C TRP A 95 39.80 27.67 -4.64
N SER A 96 40.03 28.95 -4.39
CA SER A 96 41.09 29.71 -5.06
C SER A 96 42.46 29.37 -4.48
N GLN A 97 42.52 29.11 -3.18
CA GLN A 97 43.76 28.78 -2.48
C GLN A 97 44.04 27.27 -2.39
N LEU A 98 43.08 26.42 -2.81
CA LEU A 98 43.19 24.96 -2.81
C LEU A 98 43.65 24.40 -1.46
N SER A 99 43.13 24.98 -0.38
CA SER A 99 43.62 24.76 0.98
C SER A 99 42.49 24.75 2.00
N ILE A 100 42.74 24.05 3.11
CA ILE A 100 41.88 24.05 4.29
C ILE A 100 42.56 24.91 5.36
N PHE A 101 41.80 25.83 5.92
CA PHE A 101 42.26 26.77 6.93
C PHE A 101 41.58 26.53 8.26
N ARG A 102 42.19 27.07 9.31
CA ARG A 102 41.65 27.12 10.66
C ARG A 102 41.91 28.47 11.28
N ALA A 103 40.95 28.99 12.05
CA ALA A 103 41.10 30.21 12.83
C ALA A 103 40.19 30.20 14.08
N SER A 104 40.41 31.15 14.98
CA SER A 104 39.51 31.40 16.12
C SER A 104 38.10 31.75 15.65
N LYS A 105 37.08 31.05 16.16
CA LYS A 105 35.66 31.32 15.82
C LYS A 105 35.13 32.67 16.34
N TYR A 106 35.89 33.34 17.21
CA TYR A 106 35.48 34.60 17.84
C TYR A 106 36.02 35.82 17.12
N SER A 107 37.28 35.74 16.67
CA SER A 107 38.07 36.88 16.22
C SER A 107 38.73 36.67 14.86
N GLY A 108 38.70 35.46 14.30
CA GLY A 108 39.46 35.11 13.09
C GLY A 108 40.98 35.08 13.32
N SER A 109 41.46 35.28 14.55
CA SER A 109 42.89 35.27 14.87
C SER A 109 43.49 33.86 14.79
N GLN A 110 44.83 33.80 14.77
CA GLN A 110 45.58 32.53 14.71
C GLN A 110 45.24 31.71 13.47
N MET A 111 45.10 32.39 12.32
CA MET A 111 44.85 31.72 11.04
C MET A 111 46.02 30.81 10.68
N GLU A 112 45.72 29.57 10.33
CA GLU A 112 46.69 28.55 9.94
C GLU A 112 46.17 27.74 8.75
N ILE A 113 47.08 27.33 7.87
CA ILE A 113 46.81 26.39 6.79
C ILE A 113 47.00 24.97 7.33
N LEU A 114 45.94 24.17 7.36
CA LEU A 114 45.99 22.79 7.82
C LEU A 114 46.39 21.82 6.71
N ALA A 115 45.96 22.09 5.49
CA ALA A 115 46.28 21.30 4.32
C ALA A 115 46.23 22.18 3.08
N SER A 116 47.07 21.90 2.09
CA SER A 116 47.18 22.66 0.84
C SER A 116 47.32 21.72 -0.35
N GLN A 117 47.23 22.28 -1.56
CA GLN A 117 47.29 21.53 -2.83
C GLN A 117 46.14 20.52 -2.98
N LEU A 118 44.98 20.85 -2.41
CA LEU A 118 43.78 20.03 -2.47
C LEU A 118 42.87 20.54 -3.60
N ALA A 119 42.98 19.92 -4.77
CA ALA A 119 42.07 20.18 -5.87
C ALA A 119 40.70 19.53 -5.64
N GLY A 120 39.63 20.24 -6.02
CA GLY A 120 38.27 19.70 -5.96
C GLY A 120 37.71 19.54 -4.54
N LEU A 121 38.06 20.44 -3.63
CA LEU A 121 37.41 20.55 -2.33
C LEU A 121 35.91 20.86 -2.49
N MET A 122 35.05 20.22 -1.70
CA MET A 122 33.59 20.30 -1.86
C MET A 122 32.85 20.48 -0.53
N ASP A 123 32.93 19.52 0.39
CA ASP A 123 32.30 19.67 1.71
C ASP A 123 33.25 19.16 2.80
N MET A 124 33.11 19.76 3.98
CA MET A 124 33.89 19.41 5.15
C MET A 124 32.98 19.32 6.37
N LYS A 125 33.11 18.20 7.09
CA LYS A 125 32.45 17.97 8.38
C LYS A 125 33.47 17.44 9.39
N ILE A 126 33.37 17.94 10.63
CA ILE A 126 34.22 17.47 11.72
C ILE A 126 33.68 16.14 12.24
N PHE A 127 34.52 15.10 12.20
CA PHE A 127 34.25 13.83 12.84
C PHE A 127 34.89 13.81 14.23
N TYR A 128 34.08 13.65 15.28
CA TYR A 128 34.55 13.55 16.66
C TYR A 128 33.89 12.34 17.35
N LYS A 129 34.70 11.45 17.93
CA LYS A 129 34.26 10.22 18.61
C LYS A 129 33.69 10.48 20.02
N GLY A 130 33.09 11.65 20.23
CA GLY A 130 32.35 11.97 21.45
C GLY A 130 30.89 11.54 21.33
N LYS A 131 30.26 11.22 22.46
CA LYS A 131 28.82 11.03 22.49
C LYS A 131 28.16 12.40 22.28
N ASN A 132 27.34 12.56 21.25
CA ASN A 132 26.51 13.76 21.10
C ASN A 132 25.63 13.87 22.36
N THR A 133 25.95 14.83 23.23
CA THR A 133 25.21 15.10 24.45
C THR A 133 23.97 15.89 24.07
N GLY A 134 22.78 15.36 24.31
CA GLY A 134 21.54 16.07 24.02
C GLY A 134 20.34 15.15 23.97
N SER A 135 19.25 15.57 24.60
CA SER A 135 17.94 14.93 24.50
C SER A 135 16.92 15.94 24.00
N ASN A 136 15.85 15.46 23.40
CA ASN A 136 14.73 16.28 22.93
C ASN A 136 13.41 15.54 23.18
N ALA A 137 12.31 16.19 22.83
CA ALA A 137 10.95 15.70 23.02
C ALA A 137 10.64 14.33 22.37
N CYS A 138 11.43 13.90 21.38
CA CYS A 138 11.23 12.62 20.68
C CYS A 138 11.74 11.39 21.45
N VAL A 139 12.67 11.57 22.41
CA VAL A 139 13.22 10.47 23.21
C VAL A 139 12.19 9.87 24.18
N PRO A 140 11.50 10.66 25.03
CA PRO A 140 10.56 10.10 26.01
C PRO A 140 9.25 9.62 25.39
N ARG A 141 8.86 10.14 24.23
CA ARG A 141 7.59 9.82 23.55
C ARG A 141 7.84 9.66 22.05
N PRO A 142 8.29 8.49 21.58
CA PRO A 142 8.52 8.25 20.17
C PRO A 142 7.21 8.31 19.37
N CYS A 143 7.30 8.74 18.11
CA CYS A 143 6.20 8.63 17.15
C CYS A 143 6.22 7.24 16.49
N SER A 144 5.11 6.87 15.84
CA SER A 144 4.99 5.60 15.11
C SER A 144 6.04 5.45 14.00
N LEU A 145 6.30 6.52 13.23
CA LEU A 145 7.29 6.53 12.16
C LEU A 145 8.30 7.66 12.32
N LEU A 146 7.90 8.91 12.00
CA LEU A 146 8.81 10.05 12.03
C LEU A 146 8.46 11.00 13.18
N CYS A 147 9.43 11.24 14.06
CA CYS A 147 9.34 12.25 15.12
C CYS A 147 10.23 13.44 14.80
N LEU A 148 9.62 14.61 14.67
CA LEU A 148 10.30 15.86 14.34
C LEU A 148 10.29 16.77 15.58
N PRO A 149 11.45 17.04 16.21
CA PRO A 149 11.51 17.95 17.34
C PRO A 149 11.27 19.39 16.88
N LYS A 150 10.71 20.20 17.78
CA LYS A 150 10.41 21.61 17.57
C LYS A 150 10.95 22.42 18.73
N ALA A 151 10.94 23.74 18.56
CA ALA A 151 11.24 24.67 19.64
C ALA A 151 10.40 24.39 20.91
N ASN A 152 10.91 24.84 22.07
CA ASN A 152 10.28 24.69 23.39
C ASN A 152 10.06 23.24 23.82
N ASN A 153 10.95 22.32 23.41
CA ASN A 153 10.86 20.89 23.73
C ASN A 153 9.50 20.28 23.35
N SER A 154 8.96 20.70 22.20
CA SER A 154 7.77 20.11 21.59
C SER A 154 8.16 19.17 20.45
N LYS A 155 7.22 18.34 19.98
CA LYS A 155 7.43 17.42 18.86
C LYS A 155 6.23 17.42 17.92
N SER A 156 6.47 16.94 16.71
CA SER A 156 5.47 16.72 15.67
C SER A 156 5.65 15.32 15.11
N CYS A 157 4.60 14.52 15.11
CA CYS A 157 4.61 13.22 14.43
C CYS A 157 4.17 13.40 12.97
N ARG A 158 4.89 12.77 12.04
CA ARG A 158 4.59 12.80 10.61
C ARG A 158 4.63 11.39 10.03
N CYS A 159 3.79 11.18 9.02
CA CYS A 159 3.75 9.95 8.25
C CYS A 159 4.35 10.21 6.87
N PRO A 160 4.99 9.21 6.25
CA PRO A 160 5.37 9.26 4.85
C PRO A 160 4.16 9.48 3.95
N GLU A 161 4.41 9.98 2.75
CA GLU A 161 3.39 10.12 1.72
C GLU A 161 2.79 8.75 1.35
N GLY A 162 1.47 8.70 1.13
CA GLY A 162 0.74 7.46 0.84
C GLY A 162 0.33 6.63 2.06
N VAL A 163 0.73 7.04 3.26
CA VAL A 163 0.36 6.40 4.54
C VAL A 163 -0.82 7.18 5.14
N THR A 164 -1.87 6.48 5.60
CA THR A 164 -2.99 7.11 6.31
C THR A 164 -2.56 7.47 7.73
N SER A 165 -3.26 8.44 8.33
CA SER A 165 -2.94 8.86 9.69
C SER A 165 -4.20 8.95 10.53
N SER A 166 -4.16 8.38 11.73
CA SER A 166 -5.21 8.52 12.75
C SER A 166 -4.67 9.30 13.95
N VAL A 167 -5.52 10.11 14.57
CA VAL A 167 -5.15 10.90 15.75
C VAL A 167 -5.54 10.12 17.00
N LEU A 168 -4.55 9.82 17.84
CA LEU A 168 -4.78 9.16 19.12
C LEU A 168 -5.45 10.13 20.12
N PRO A 169 -6.14 9.62 21.15
CA PRO A 169 -6.70 10.46 22.22
C PRO A 169 -5.66 11.32 22.96
N SER A 170 -4.37 10.97 22.87
CA SER A 170 -3.24 11.76 23.39
C SER A 170 -2.87 12.96 22.51
N GLY A 171 -3.46 13.11 21.32
CA GLY A 171 -3.09 14.11 20.30
C GLY A 171 -1.91 13.70 19.42
N ASP A 172 -1.32 12.53 19.64
CA ASP A 172 -0.23 11.99 18.80
C ASP A 172 -0.79 11.37 17.50
N LEU A 173 -0.01 11.46 16.42
CA LEU A 173 -0.36 10.89 15.12
C LEU A 173 0.12 9.43 15.01
N MET A 174 -0.80 8.52 14.74
CA MET A 174 -0.51 7.12 14.42
C MET A 174 -0.61 6.92 12.91
N CYS A 175 0.48 6.47 12.30
CA CYS A 175 0.55 6.18 10.88
C CYS A 175 0.07 4.74 10.62
N ASP A 176 -0.85 4.57 9.68
CA ASP A 176 -1.39 3.28 9.26
C ASP A 176 -1.51 3.22 7.74
N CYS A 177 -1.78 2.05 7.16
CA CYS A 177 -1.97 1.92 5.73
C CYS A 177 -3.45 1.88 5.34
N PRO A 178 -3.79 2.25 4.09
CA PRO A 178 -5.12 1.98 3.53
C PRO A 178 -5.45 0.48 3.60
N GLN A 179 -6.74 0.13 3.62
CA GLN A 179 -7.16 -1.27 3.64
C GLN A 179 -6.57 -2.06 2.47
N GLY A 180 -5.97 -3.23 2.75
CA GLY A 180 -5.28 -4.08 1.76
C GLY A 180 -3.79 -3.76 1.56
N TYR A 181 -3.25 -2.80 2.30
CA TYR A 181 -1.82 -2.47 2.32
C TYR A 181 -1.26 -2.67 3.72
N GLN A 182 -0.03 -3.17 3.81
CA GLN A 182 0.68 -3.31 5.07
C GLN A 182 1.91 -2.41 5.11
N LEU A 183 2.19 -1.86 6.29
CA LEU A 183 3.37 -1.03 6.51
C LEU A 183 4.62 -1.91 6.59
N LYS A 184 5.41 -1.98 5.51
CA LYS A 184 6.74 -2.62 5.49
C LYS A 184 7.80 -1.57 5.18
N ASN A 185 8.86 -1.53 5.98
CA ASN A 185 9.98 -0.58 5.83
C ASN A 185 9.51 0.89 5.65
N ASN A 186 8.56 1.34 6.46
CA ASN A 186 7.97 2.68 6.42
C ASN A 186 7.22 3.03 5.12
N THR A 187 6.86 2.03 4.31
CA THR A 187 6.08 2.19 3.08
C THR A 187 4.88 1.25 3.09
N CYS A 188 3.75 1.72 2.56
CA CYS A 188 2.58 0.87 2.38
C CYS A 188 2.77 0.02 1.14
N VAL A 189 2.98 -1.29 1.33
CA VAL A 189 3.07 -2.25 0.23
C VAL A 189 1.75 -3.00 0.12
N LYS A 190 1.26 -3.13 -1.12
CA LYS A 190 0.11 -4.00 -1.40
C LYS A 190 0.54 -5.42 -1.07
N GLU A 191 -0.27 -6.13 -0.31
CA GLU A 191 0.01 -7.53 -0.06
C GLU A 191 -0.27 -8.31 -1.36
N GLU A 192 0.77 -8.64 -2.12
CA GLU A 192 0.69 -9.45 -3.36
C GLU A 192 0.17 -10.89 -3.12
N ASN A 193 -0.23 -11.23 -1.89
CA ASN A 193 -0.52 -12.61 -1.47
C ASN A 193 -1.90 -12.80 -0.83
N THR A 194 -2.81 -11.85 -0.98
CA THR A 194 -4.23 -12.08 -0.68
C THR A 194 -5.00 -11.94 -1.99
N CYS A 195 -5.37 -13.08 -2.57
CA CYS A 195 -6.30 -13.10 -3.70
C CYS A 195 -7.54 -12.28 -3.30
N LEU A 196 -8.13 -11.57 -4.27
CA LEU A 196 -9.34 -10.77 -4.03
C LEU A 196 -10.45 -11.69 -3.47
N ARG A 197 -11.45 -11.10 -2.80
CA ARG A 197 -12.55 -11.86 -2.16
C ARG A 197 -13.27 -12.82 -3.12
N ASN A 198 -13.18 -12.60 -4.43
CA ASN A 198 -13.75 -13.38 -5.53
C ASN A 198 -12.70 -14.17 -6.33
N GLN A 199 -11.56 -14.49 -5.73
CA GLN A 199 -10.48 -15.24 -6.37
C GLN A 199 -10.04 -16.43 -5.52
N TYR A 200 -9.81 -17.57 -6.16
CA TYR A 200 -9.27 -18.78 -5.55
C TYR A 200 -7.73 -18.78 -5.64
N ARG A 201 -7.06 -19.26 -4.59
CA ARG A 201 -5.60 -19.30 -4.49
C ARG A 201 -5.07 -20.69 -4.83
N CYS A 202 -4.38 -20.81 -5.95
CA CYS A 202 -3.69 -22.02 -6.39
C CYS A 202 -2.51 -22.38 -5.48
N SER A 203 -2.07 -23.64 -5.50
CA SER A 203 -0.93 -24.10 -4.69
C SER A 203 0.40 -23.47 -5.10
N ASN A 204 0.56 -23.13 -6.39
CA ASN A 204 1.69 -22.35 -6.91
C ASN A 204 1.67 -20.85 -6.54
N GLY A 205 0.62 -20.37 -5.88
CA GLY A 205 0.48 -18.97 -5.48
C GLY A 205 -0.25 -18.07 -6.49
N ASN A 206 -0.68 -18.60 -7.64
CA ASN A 206 -1.53 -17.87 -8.58
C ASN A 206 -2.95 -17.65 -8.02
N CYS A 207 -3.60 -16.56 -8.44
CA CYS A 207 -4.99 -16.27 -8.10
C CYS A 207 -5.85 -16.37 -9.36
N ILE A 208 -6.79 -17.29 -9.37
CA ILE A 208 -7.79 -17.46 -10.45
C ILE A 208 -9.15 -16.95 -9.99
N ASN A 209 -10.10 -16.74 -10.89
CA ASN A 209 -11.47 -16.39 -10.49
C ASN A 209 -12.07 -17.53 -9.66
N SER A 210 -12.86 -17.23 -8.62
CA SER A 210 -13.51 -18.27 -7.81
C SER A 210 -14.50 -19.14 -8.61
N ILE A 211 -14.94 -18.70 -9.80
CA ILE A 211 -15.78 -19.48 -10.72
C ILE A 211 -14.98 -20.56 -11.47
N TRP A 212 -13.66 -20.35 -11.63
CA TRP A 212 -12.74 -21.29 -12.28
C TRP A 212 -12.14 -22.29 -11.29
N TRP A 213 -12.73 -22.39 -10.10
CA TRP A 213 -12.35 -23.39 -9.13
C TRP A 213 -13.25 -24.60 -9.32
N CYS A 214 -12.68 -25.74 -9.75
CA CYS A 214 -13.40 -26.99 -10.00
C CYS A 214 -14.34 -26.91 -11.21
N ASP A 215 -13.86 -26.36 -12.33
CA ASP A 215 -14.61 -26.24 -13.59
C ASP A 215 -14.10 -27.18 -14.70
N PHE A 216 -13.24 -28.14 -14.35
CA PHE A 216 -12.60 -29.13 -15.24
C PHE A 216 -11.52 -28.57 -16.17
N ASP A 217 -11.23 -27.27 -16.13
CA ASP A 217 -10.11 -26.66 -16.83
C ASP A 217 -8.93 -26.39 -15.87
N ASN A 218 -7.71 -26.36 -16.42
CA ASN A 218 -6.49 -26.11 -15.63
C ASN A 218 -6.11 -24.64 -15.72
N ASP A 219 -6.85 -23.79 -15.01
CA ASP A 219 -6.63 -22.34 -14.91
C ASP A 219 -5.45 -21.98 -14.02
N CYS A 220 -5.15 -22.80 -13.01
CA CYS A 220 -3.99 -22.64 -12.15
C CYS A 220 -2.67 -22.95 -12.86
N GLY A 221 -2.69 -23.71 -13.96
CA GLY A 221 -1.52 -24.20 -14.70
C GLY A 221 -0.79 -25.38 -14.02
N ASP A 222 -1.06 -25.64 -12.74
CA ASP A 222 -0.50 -26.74 -11.94
C ASP A 222 -1.54 -27.78 -11.48
N MET A 223 -2.79 -27.68 -11.99
CA MET A 223 -3.98 -28.48 -11.61
C MET A 223 -4.34 -28.40 -10.12
N SER A 224 -4.02 -27.30 -9.45
CA SER A 224 -4.37 -27.11 -8.03
C SER A 224 -5.81 -26.66 -7.79
N ASP A 225 -6.42 -26.02 -8.78
CA ASP A 225 -7.84 -25.73 -8.88
C ASP A 225 -8.69 -27.00 -8.89
N GLU A 226 -8.21 -28.04 -9.58
CA GLU A 226 -8.96 -29.30 -9.77
C GLU A 226 -8.61 -30.39 -8.73
N ARG A 227 -7.68 -30.13 -7.79
CA ARG A 227 -7.26 -31.11 -6.77
C ARG A 227 -7.92 -30.79 -5.43
N ASN A 228 -8.73 -31.72 -4.92
CA ASN A 228 -9.58 -31.58 -3.73
C ASN A 228 -10.77 -30.62 -3.90
N CYS A 229 -11.49 -30.75 -5.01
CA CYS A 229 -12.84 -30.25 -5.10
C CYS A 229 -13.70 -30.90 -4.00
N PRO A 230 -14.40 -30.13 -3.15
CA PRO A 230 -15.41 -30.71 -2.27
C PRO A 230 -16.38 -31.46 -3.17
N THR A 231 -16.60 -32.74 -2.87
CA THR A 231 -17.42 -33.69 -3.63
C THR A 231 -18.55 -32.97 -4.34
N THR A 232 -18.44 -32.94 -5.67
CA THR A 232 -19.32 -32.33 -6.66
C THR A 232 -20.73 -32.15 -6.12
N ILE A 233 -21.05 -30.92 -5.68
CA ILE A 233 -22.41 -30.56 -5.34
C ILE A 233 -23.11 -30.37 -6.68
N CYS A 234 -23.66 -31.45 -7.23
CA CYS A 234 -24.71 -31.32 -8.23
C CYS A 234 -25.74 -30.35 -7.64
N ASP A 235 -26.14 -29.34 -8.40
CA ASP A 235 -27.14 -28.37 -7.93
C ASP A 235 -28.41 -29.14 -7.55
N LEU A 236 -28.66 -29.28 -6.24
CA LEU A 236 -29.68 -30.17 -5.69
C LEU A 236 -31.10 -29.77 -6.15
N ASP A 237 -31.26 -28.54 -6.65
CA ASP A 237 -32.53 -28.03 -7.18
C ASP A 237 -32.74 -28.39 -8.66
N THR A 238 -31.69 -28.74 -9.41
CA THR A 238 -31.79 -28.96 -10.87
C THR A 238 -31.16 -30.27 -11.37
N GLN A 239 -30.36 -30.95 -10.57
CA GLN A 239 -29.57 -32.11 -10.99
C GLN A 239 -29.61 -33.27 -9.98
N PHE A 240 -29.71 -34.49 -10.50
CA PHE A 240 -29.59 -35.74 -9.75
C PHE A 240 -28.19 -36.33 -9.90
N ARG A 241 -27.64 -36.89 -8.82
CA ARG A 241 -26.32 -37.52 -8.80
C ARG A 241 -26.45 -39.03 -8.89
N CYS A 242 -25.90 -39.62 -9.96
CA CYS A 242 -25.79 -41.07 -10.11
C CYS A 242 -24.99 -41.69 -8.97
N HIS A 243 -25.42 -42.85 -8.48
CA HIS A 243 -24.93 -43.40 -7.22
C HIS A 243 -23.49 -43.91 -7.33
N GLU A 244 -23.16 -44.69 -8.37
CA GLU A 244 -21.81 -45.24 -8.53
C GLU A 244 -20.92 -44.40 -9.43
N SER A 245 -21.44 -43.86 -10.53
CA SER A 245 -20.66 -43.04 -11.47
C SER A 245 -20.39 -41.62 -10.97
N GLY A 246 -21.23 -41.11 -10.06
CA GLY A 246 -21.11 -39.74 -9.52
C GLY A 246 -21.42 -38.64 -10.54
N THR A 247 -21.87 -38.98 -11.74
CA THR A 247 -22.29 -38.06 -12.80
C THR A 247 -23.56 -37.30 -12.39
N CYS A 248 -23.61 -36.00 -12.71
CA CYS A 248 -24.82 -35.19 -12.49
C CYS A 248 -25.67 -35.21 -13.77
N ILE A 249 -26.89 -35.74 -13.69
CA ILE A 249 -27.90 -35.67 -14.75
C ILE A 249 -28.97 -34.64 -14.37
N PRO A 250 -29.70 -34.04 -15.31
CA PRO A 250 -30.86 -33.19 -14.98
C PRO A 250 -31.89 -33.95 -14.13
N LEU A 251 -32.53 -33.28 -13.17
CA LEU A 251 -33.62 -33.88 -12.38
C LEU A 251 -34.80 -34.37 -13.24
N SER A 252 -34.93 -33.88 -14.47
CA SER A 252 -35.92 -34.37 -15.44
C SER A 252 -35.65 -35.79 -15.93
N TYR A 253 -34.41 -36.26 -15.84
CA TYR A 253 -33.96 -37.60 -16.25
C TYR A 253 -33.92 -38.57 -15.06
N LYS A 254 -34.60 -38.21 -13.98
CA LYS A 254 -34.76 -39.08 -12.82
C LYS A 254 -36.17 -39.65 -12.85
N CYS A 255 -36.29 -40.97 -12.86
CA CYS A 255 -37.56 -41.68 -12.94
C CYS A 255 -38.29 -41.45 -14.29
N ASP A 256 -37.56 -41.41 -15.40
CA ASP A 256 -38.08 -41.20 -16.76
C ASP A 256 -38.09 -42.47 -17.63
N LEU A 257 -37.76 -43.63 -17.04
CA LEU A 257 -37.71 -44.95 -17.64
C LEU A 257 -36.54 -45.19 -18.61
N GLU A 258 -35.57 -44.28 -18.70
CA GLU A 258 -34.28 -44.49 -19.38
C GLU A 258 -33.14 -44.63 -18.36
N ASP A 259 -32.10 -45.41 -18.71
CA ASP A 259 -30.90 -45.57 -17.88
C ASP A 259 -29.84 -44.54 -18.32
N ASP A 260 -30.02 -43.30 -17.88
CA ASP A 260 -29.10 -42.19 -18.14
C ASP A 260 -27.86 -42.26 -17.25
N CYS A 261 -27.98 -42.88 -16.07
CA CYS A 261 -26.85 -43.09 -15.18
C CYS A 261 -25.92 -44.24 -15.60
N GLY A 262 -26.38 -45.15 -16.46
CA GLY A 262 -25.70 -46.38 -16.89
C GLY A 262 -25.59 -47.47 -15.81
N ASP A 263 -26.03 -47.18 -14.59
CA ASP A 263 -26.12 -48.07 -13.43
C ASP A 263 -27.57 -48.19 -12.90
N ASN A 264 -28.54 -47.59 -13.61
CA ASN A 264 -29.96 -47.55 -13.31
C ASN A 264 -30.29 -46.92 -11.92
N SER A 265 -29.41 -46.06 -11.42
CA SER A 265 -29.58 -45.37 -10.13
C SER A 265 -30.65 -44.28 -10.17
N ASP A 266 -30.75 -43.59 -11.30
CA ASP A 266 -31.80 -42.63 -11.67
C ASP A 266 -33.20 -43.22 -11.62
N GLU A 267 -33.33 -44.49 -11.98
CA GLU A 267 -34.59 -45.23 -11.99
C GLU A 267 -34.85 -46.04 -10.69
N SER A 268 -33.95 -45.94 -9.72
CA SER A 268 -34.05 -46.68 -8.45
C SER A 268 -34.71 -45.83 -7.35
N HIS A 269 -35.67 -46.43 -6.62
CA HIS A 269 -36.31 -45.82 -5.44
C HIS A 269 -37.20 -44.58 -5.72
N CYS A 270 -37.92 -44.57 -6.83
CA CYS A 270 -38.98 -43.59 -7.14
C CYS A 270 -40.24 -43.87 -6.27
N GLU A 271 -40.36 -43.20 -5.12
CA GLU A 271 -41.58 -43.26 -4.31
C GLU A 271 -42.70 -42.46 -4.98
N MET A 272 -43.64 -43.18 -5.63
CA MET A 272 -44.96 -42.70 -6.12
C MET A 272 -44.94 -41.30 -6.77
N HIS A 273 -44.68 -41.28 -8.09
CA HIS A 273 -44.91 -40.14 -8.99
C HIS A 273 -46.29 -39.52 -8.75
N GLN A 274 -46.34 -38.42 -8.00
CA GLN A 274 -47.41 -37.44 -8.17
C GLN A 274 -46.99 -36.59 -9.36
N CYS A 275 -47.55 -36.91 -10.53
CA CYS A 275 -47.42 -36.10 -11.74
C CYS A 275 -47.68 -34.62 -11.40
N ARG A 276 -47.03 -33.69 -12.10
CA ARG A 276 -47.26 -32.26 -11.86
C ARG A 276 -48.75 -31.95 -12.00
N SER A 277 -49.22 -30.85 -11.40
CA SER A 277 -50.65 -30.52 -11.36
C SER A 277 -51.33 -30.39 -12.74
N ASP A 278 -50.54 -30.29 -13.81
CA ASP A 278 -50.92 -30.18 -15.21
C ASP A 278 -50.76 -31.50 -16.01
N GLU A 279 -50.37 -32.60 -15.36
CA GLU A 279 -50.13 -33.91 -15.96
C GLU A 279 -51.11 -34.98 -15.45
N TYR A 280 -51.51 -35.88 -16.35
CA TYR A 280 -52.36 -37.04 -16.07
C TYR A 280 -51.51 -38.26 -15.74
N ASN A 281 -51.89 -38.96 -14.67
CA ASN A 281 -51.21 -40.17 -14.22
C ASN A 281 -51.82 -41.41 -14.87
N CYS A 282 -51.06 -42.05 -15.75
CA CYS A 282 -51.41 -43.32 -16.39
C CYS A 282 -51.39 -44.47 -15.38
N SER A 283 -52.19 -45.53 -15.62
CA SER A 283 -52.16 -46.71 -14.73
C SER A 283 -50.82 -47.45 -14.76
N SER A 284 -50.02 -47.22 -15.80
CA SER A 284 -48.64 -47.68 -15.97
C SER A 284 -47.62 -46.91 -15.12
N GLY A 285 -48.02 -45.78 -14.50
CA GLY A 285 -47.15 -44.90 -13.73
C GLY A 285 -46.43 -43.83 -14.55
N MET A 286 -46.72 -43.71 -15.86
CA MET A 286 -46.26 -42.59 -16.69
C MET A 286 -47.11 -41.33 -16.48
N CYS A 287 -46.47 -40.16 -16.54
CA CYS A 287 -47.15 -38.87 -16.51
C CYS A 287 -47.21 -38.29 -17.93
N ILE A 288 -48.41 -38.17 -18.48
CA ILE A 288 -48.64 -37.50 -19.77
C ILE A 288 -49.27 -36.14 -19.54
N ARG A 289 -49.27 -35.26 -20.53
CA ARG A 289 -49.92 -33.95 -20.38
C ARG A 289 -51.43 -34.14 -20.26
N SER A 290 -52.11 -33.36 -19.42
CA SER A 290 -53.58 -33.47 -19.30
C SER A 290 -54.34 -33.22 -20.61
N SER A 291 -53.69 -32.58 -21.60
CA SER A 291 -54.22 -32.37 -22.95
C SER A 291 -54.20 -33.61 -23.84
N TRP A 292 -53.47 -34.67 -23.45
CA TRP A 292 -53.30 -35.92 -24.19
C TRP A 292 -54.18 -37.04 -23.61
N VAL A 293 -55.23 -36.65 -22.88
CA VAL A 293 -56.23 -37.57 -22.36
C VAL A 293 -57.43 -37.50 -23.29
N CYS A 294 -57.84 -38.63 -23.87
CA CYS A 294 -58.96 -38.70 -24.81
C CYS A 294 -58.72 -37.97 -26.15
N ASP A 295 -57.48 -37.92 -26.62
CA ASP A 295 -57.11 -37.35 -27.93
C ASP A 295 -57.05 -38.40 -29.05
N GLY A 296 -57.16 -39.69 -28.69
CA GLY A 296 -57.24 -40.81 -29.62
C GLY A 296 -55.92 -41.52 -29.90
N ASP A 297 -54.82 -41.05 -29.30
CA ASP A 297 -53.51 -41.70 -29.34
C ASP A 297 -53.22 -42.42 -28.01
N ASN A 298 -52.36 -43.45 -28.04
CA ASN A 298 -51.98 -44.21 -26.85
C ASN A 298 -50.65 -43.69 -26.30
N ASP A 299 -50.72 -42.56 -25.61
CA ASP A 299 -49.59 -41.89 -24.98
C ASP A 299 -49.18 -42.57 -23.67
N CYS A 300 -50.15 -43.14 -22.94
CA CYS A 300 -49.89 -43.91 -21.72
C CYS A 300 -49.21 -45.26 -21.98
N ARG A 301 -49.07 -45.68 -23.25
CA ARG A 301 -48.59 -46.99 -23.75
C ARG A 301 -49.40 -48.21 -23.28
N ASP A 302 -50.18 -48.08 -22.23
CA ASP A 302 -51.07 -49.09 -21.64
C ASP A 302 -52.57 -48.84 -21.94
N TRP A 303 -52.89 -47.86 -22.79
CA TRP A 303 -54.23 -47.39 -23.15
C TRP A 303 -55.04 -46.77 -21.99
N SER A 304 -54.40 -46.41 -20.87
CA SER A 304 -55.11 -45.83 -19.71
C SER A 304 -55.71 -44.46 -19.96
N ASP A 305 -55.05 -43.64 -20.77
CA ASP A 305 -55.50 -42.33 -21.25
C ASP A 305 -56.79 -42.39 -22.06
N GLU A 306 -56.98 -43.48 -22.81
CA GLU A 306 -58.13 -43.66 -23.71
C GLU A 306 -59.22 -44.58 -23.13
N ALA A 307 -58.98 -45.20 -21.98
CA ALA A 307 -59.87 -46.22 -21.42
C ALA A 307 -61.19 -45.68 -20.83
N ASN A 308 -61.25 -44.40 -20.44
CA ASN A 308 -62.41 -43.82 -19.73
C ASN A 308 -62.88 -42.47 -20.31
N CYS A 309 -62.93 -42.40 -21.63
CA CYS A 309 -63.36 -41.22 -22.36
C CYS A 309 -64.88 -41.23 -22.60
N THR A 310 -65.60 -40.31 -21.98
CA THR A 310 -67.01 -40.03 -22.33
C THR A 310 -67.05 -39.13 -23.57
N GLU A 311 -68.07 -39.26 -24.43
CA GLU A 311 -68.16 -38.54 -25.74
C GLU A 311 -68.02 -37.00 -25.68
N HIS A 312 -67.96 -36.41 -24.49
CA HIS A 312 -67.80 -34.98 -24.26
C HIS A 312 -66.36 -34.51 -23.96
N LEU A 313 -65.36 -35.39 -23.96
CA LEU A 313 -63.94 -35.04 -23.73
C LEU A 313 -63.02 -35.20 -24.94
N ARG A 314 -63.54 -35.60 -26.10
CA ARG A 314 -62.75 -35.60 -27.34
C ARG A 314 -62.44 -34.17 -27.76
N ALA A 315 -61.16 -33.84 -27.88
CA ALA A 315 -60.75 -32.63 -28.57
C ALA A 315 -61.33 -32.64 -30.00
N PRO A 316 -61.84 -31.50 -30.51
CA PRO A 316 -62.29 -31.45 -31.91
C PRO A 316 -61.11 -31.78 -32.84
N PRO A 317 -61.35 -32.49 -33.96
CA PRO A 317 -60.30 -32.74 -34.94
C PRO A 317 -59.76 -31.42 -35.48
N ASP A 318 -58.43 -31.27 -35.44
CA ASP A 318 -57.71 -30.17 -36.09
C ASP A 318 -57.87 -30.28 -37.62
N ASP A 319 -58.38 -29.20 -38.24
CA ASP A 319 -58.43 -28.96 -39.68
C ASP A 319 -57.57 -27.72 -40.01
#